data_AF-A0A1B6LJU6-F1
#
_entry.id   AF-A0A1B6LJU6-F1
#
_cell.length_a   1.000
_cell.length_b   1.000
_cell.length_c   1.000
_cell.angle_alpha   90.00
_cell.angle_beta   90.00
_cell.angle_gamma   90.00
#
_symmetry.space_group_name_H-M   'P 1'
#
loop_
_entity.id
_entity.type
_entity.pdbx_description
1 polymer ?
#
loop_
_entity_poly.entity_id
_entity_poly.type
_entity_poly.pdbx_seq_one_letter_code
_entity_poly.pdbx_strand_id
1 'polypeptide(L)'
;LGKATVPNIVARTKDPLRLSRGHPNFPTTGSNELEHLMYEPVVQPDGELVAVLELWRRDSDSPFHEEDEEIASSYLVWGGIALHYARLYLSMSKQRKLSDFLLAVVKSIFQDMMSMDTLVTKIMNFAQRLVDADRASLFLLDTKNKELYARIFDIRGNESENDSDSGSRTHQDREIRFSVGKGIAGQVARTGEILNISDAYSD
;
A
#
# COMPACT_ATOMS: atom_id res chain seq x y z
N LEU A 1 -1.84 25.58 12.75
CA LEU A 1 -1.69 25.41 11.31
C LEU A 1 -0.28 25.86 10.91
N GLY A 2 0.60 24.91 10.59
CA GLY A 2 2.00 25.21 10.26
C GLY A 2 2.11 25.99 8.95
N LYS A 3 3.11 26.88 8.84
CA LYS A 3 3.43 27.59 7.59
C LYS A 3 3.53 26.56 6.45
N ALA A 4 2.84 26.79 5.34
CA ALA A 4 2.96 25.95 4.15
C ALA A 4 4.41 25.97 3.66
N THR A 5 5.02 24.80 3.49
CA THR A 5 6.36 24.66 2.91
C THR A 5 6.35 25.10 1.43
N VAL A 6 7.50 25.54 0.92
CA VAL A 6 7.61 26.02 -0.48
C VAL A 6 7.09 25.00 -1.51
N PRO A 7 7.43 23.70 -1.41
CA PRO A 7 6.86 22.69 -2.32
C PRO A 7 5.34 22.61 -2.26
N ASN A 8 4.72 22.82 -1.08
CA ASN A 8 3.26 22.79 -0.93
C ASN A 8 2.58 24.02 -1.56
N ILE A 9 3.27 25.16 -1.61
CA ILE A 9 2.76 26.35 -2.30
C ILE A 9 2.69 26.06 -3.81
N VAL A 10 3.80 25.58 -4.38
CA VAL A 10 3.91 25.23 -5.81
C VAL A 10 2.95 24.11 -6.18
N ALA A 11 2.80 23.10 -5.32
CA ALA A 11 1.84 22.03 -5.53
C ALA A 11 0.39 22.54 -5.59
N ARG A 12 0.05 23.58 -4.81
CA ARG A 12 -1.29 24.15 -4.77
C ARG A 12 -1.56 25.10 -5.92
N THR A 13 -0.61 25.98 -6.24
CA THR A 13 -0.76 26.98 -7.31
C THR A 13 -0.58 26.35 -8.68
N LYS A 14 0.26 25.30 -8.78
CA LYS A 14 0.76 24.72 -10.04
C LYS A 14 1.49 25.75 -10.90
N ASP A 15 2.08 26.74 -10.24
CA ASP A 15 2.92 27.76 -10.84
C ASP A 15 4.37 27.56 -10.37
N PRO A 16 5.36 27.74 -11.25
CA PRO A 16 6.77 27.69 -10.89
C PRO A 16 7.12 28.80 -9.89
N LEU A 17 8.15 28.55 -9.08
CA LEU A 17 8.58 29.49 -8.06
C LEU A 17 10.09 29.51 -7.91
N ARG A 18 10.67 30.70 -8.04
CA ARG A 18 12.09 30.98 -7.84
C ARG A 18 12.28 31.79 -6.57
N LEU A 19 13.18 31.35 -5.69
CA LEU A 19 13.48 32.00 -4.42
C LEU A 19 14.99 32.17 -4.27
N SER A 20 15.41 33.31 -3.75
CA SER A 20 16.80 33.54 -3.35
C SER A 20 16.87 33.81 -1.85
N ARG A 21 18.05 33.60 -1.26
CA ARG A 21 18.32 33.90 0.14
C ARG A 21 17.89 35.35 0.46
N GLY A 22 17.18 35.51 1.57
CA GLY A 22 16.57 36.79 1.96
C GLY A 22 15.09 36.95 1.60
N HIS A 23 14.52 36.07 0.77
CA HIS A 23 13.08 36.07 0.52
C HIS A 23 12.30 35.57 1.76
N PRO A 24 11.13 36.15 2.11
CA PRO A 24 10.35 35.77 3.31
C PRO A 24 9.95 34.29 3.40
N ASN A 25 9.78 33.66 2.23
CA ASN A 25 9.41 32.25 2.10
C ASN A 25 10.61 31.31 1.88
N PHE A 26 11.85 31.81 1.96
CA PHE A 26 13.04 30.97 1.79
C PHE A 26 13.14 29.97 2.96
N PRO A 27 13.36 28.66 2.70
CA PRO A 27 13.47 27.66 3.75
C PRO A 27 14.57 28.01 4.75
N THR A 28 14.24 28.01 6.04
CA THR A 28 15.20 28.27 7.13
C THR A 28 15.93 27.01 7.60
N THR A 29 15.51 25.84 7.12
CA THR A 29 15.96 24.53 7.62
C THR A 29 16.63 23.76 6.48
N GLY A 30 17.96 23.72 6.49
CA GLY A 30 18.76 23.04 5.47
C GLY A 30 19.93 23.90 5.00
N SER A 31 21.12 23.66 5.59
CA SER A 31 22.45 24.23 5.34
C SER A 31 22.59 25.73 5.03
N ASN A 32 23.55 26.38 5.69
CA ASN A 32 24.02 27.75 5.38
C ASN A 32 24.59 27.93 3.96
N GLU A 33 24.45 26.94 3.07
CA GLU A 33 25.03 26.90 1.74
C GLU A 33 24.00 27.15 0.63
N LEU A 34 22.69 27.00 0.88
CA LEU A 34 21.66 27.23 -0.15
C LEU A 34 21.47 28.73 -0.41
N GLU A 35 21.70 29.17 -1.66
CA GLU A 35 21.59 30.58 -2.07
C GLU A 35 20.39 30.83 -2.98
N HIS A 36 20.13 29.94 -3.93
CA HIS A 36 19.03 30.07 -4.90
C HIS A 36 18.28 28.74 -5.05
N LEU A 37 16.96 28.82 -5.14
CA LEU A 37 16.01 27.71 -5.30
C LEU A 37 15.08 27.97 -6.48
N MET A 38 14.73 26.91 -7.20
CA MET A 38 13.68 26.90 -8.21
C MET A 38 12.84 25.65 -8.03
N TYR A 39 11.52 25.84 -8.04
CA TYR A 39 10.55 24.77 -7.93
C TYR A 39 9.66 24.76 -9.16
N GLU A 40 9.47 23.58 -9.72
CA GLU A 40 8.69 23.38 -10.94
C GLU A 40 7.60 22.33 -10.72
N PRO A 41 6.34 22.64 -11.04
CA PRO A 41 5.26 21.67 -10.95
C PRO A 41 5.30 20.70 -12.15
N VAL A 42 5.23 19.40 -11.87
CA VAL A 42 5.07 18.38 -12.91
C VAL A 42 3.59 18.04 -13.02
N VAL A 43 2.93 18.61 -14.02
CA VAL A 43 1.48 18.46 -14.23
C VAL A 43 1.22 17.59 -15.45
N GLN A 44 0.28 16.65 -15.34
CA GLN A 44 -0.18 15.82 -16.45
C GLN A 44 -1.13 16.60 -17.39
N PRO A 45 -1.36 16.12 -18.63
CA PRO A 45 -2.28 16.77 -19.56
C PRO A 45 -3.74 16.91 -19.06
N ASP A 46 -4.15 16.09 -18.09
CA ASP A 46 -5.46 16.19 -17.43
C ASP A 46 -5.50 17.22 -16.30
N GLY A 47 -4.37 17.88 -16.01
CA GLY A 47 -4.22 18.84 -14.94
C GLY A 47 -3.87 18.24 -13.58
N GLU A 48 -3.67 16.91 -13.44
CA GLU A 48 -3.22 16.31 -12.17
C GLU A 48 -1.76 16.70 -11.89
N LEU A 49 -1.47 17.16 -10.67
CA LEU A 49 -0.10 17.35 -10.22
C LEU A 49 0.49 15.99 -9.85
N VAL A 50 1.59 15.61 -10.49
CA VAL A 50 2.27 14.32 -10.27
C VAL A 50 3.46 14.46 -9.34
N ALA A 51 4.19 15.57 -9.44
CA ALA A 51 5.39 15.83 -8.65
C ALA A 51 5.71 17.33 -8.59
N VAL A 52 6.62 17.71 -7.70
CA VAL A 52 7.27 19.02 -7.69
C VAL A 52 8.77 18.77 -7.79
N LEU A 53 9.41 19.30 -8.84
CA LEU A 53 10.85 19.27 -8.98
C LEU A 53 11.45 20.43 -8.19
N GLU A 54 12.51 20.16 -7.42
CA GLU A 54 13.28 21.16 -6.70
C GLU A 54 14.70 21.20 -7.28
N LEU A 55 15.15 22.40 -7.61
CA LEU A 55 16.49 22.71 -8.09
C LEU A 55 17.10 23.77 -7.19
N TRP A 56 18.39 23.65 -6.92
CA TRP A 56 19.08 24.59 -6.05
C TRP A 56 20.51 24.85 -6.51
N ARG A 57 21.02 26.05 -6.19
CA ARG A 57 22.41 26.45 -6.38
C ARG A 57 23.02 26.80 -5.00
N ARG A 58 24.17 26.19 -4.70
CA ARG A 58 25.06 26.57 -3.60
C ARG A 58 26.16 27.44 -4.19
N ASP A 59 26.40 28.61 -3.60
CA ASP A 59 27.51 29.50 -3.97
C ASP A 59 27.50 29.98 -5.44
N SER A 60 26.32 30.23 -5.99
CA SER A 60 26.19 30.90 -7.29
C SER A 60 25.88 32.37 -7.06
N ASP A 61 26.58 33.27 -7.74
CA ASP A 61 26.29 34.72 -7.71
C ASP A 61 25.02 35.08 -8.51
N SER A 62 24.39 34.11 -9.18
CA SER A 62 23.30 34.34 -10.12
C SER A 62 22.04 33.55 -9.75
N PRO A 63 20.89 34.23 -9.55
CA PRO A 63 19.62 33.57 -9.30
C PRO A 63 19.15 32.76 -10.51
N PHE A 64 18.09 31.99 -10.33
CA PHE A 64 17.39 31.36 -11.45
C PHE A 64 16.63 32.43 -12.26
N HIS A 65 16.77 32.36 -13.58
CA HIS A 65 16.10 33.27 -14.52
C HIS A 65 14.94 32.57 -15.22
N GLU A 66 14.16 33.33 -15.98
CA GLU A 66 13.02 32.80 -16.74
C GLU A 66 13.48 31.77 -17.78
N GLU A 67 14.67 31.96 -18.35
CA GLU A 67 15.29 30.98 -19.25
C GLU A 67 15.54 29.62 -18.55
N ASP A 68 15.96 29.62 -17.27
CA ASP A 68 16.16 28.38 -16.51
C ASP A 68 14.82 27.64 -16.30
N GLU A 69 13.75 28.40 -16.05
CA GLU A 69 12.37 27.93 -15.87
C GLU A 69 11.82 27.31 -17.17
N GLU A 70 11.97 28.02 -18.29
CA GLU A 70 11.55 27.53 -19.62
C GLU A 70 12.26 26.23 -20.00
N ILE A 71 13.58 26.17 -19.76
CA ILE A 71 14.37 24.95 -20.00
C ILE A 71 13.85 23.82 -19.12
N ALA A 72 13.72 24.04 -17.82
CA ALA A 72 13.23 23.01 -16.89
C ALA A 72 11.83 22.51 -17.26
N SER A 73 10.91 23.44 -17.56
CA SER A 73 9.55 23.14 -17.99
C SER A 73 9.53 22.27 -19.25
N SER A 74 10.37 22.58 -20.24
CA SER A 74 10.47 21.78 -21.49
C SER A 74 10.88 20.32 -21.23
N TYR A 75 11.81 20.07 -20.29
CA TYR A 75 12.22 18.73 -19.90
C TYR A 75 11.16 18.02 -19.05
N LEU A 76 10.45 18.76 -18.21
CA LEU A 76 9.42 18.20 -17.33
C LEU A 76 8.19 17.69 -18.06
N VAL A 77 7.90 18.18 -19.27
CA VAL A 77 6.89 17.55 -20.14
C VAL A 77 7.23 16.07 -20.39
N TRP A 78 8.48 15.78 -20.75
CA TRP A 78 8.96 14.40 -20.95
C TRP A 78 9.06 13.63 -19.63
N GLY A 79 9.52 14.29 -18.57
CA GLY A 79 9.58 13.72 -17.22
C GLY A 79 8.20 13.28 -16.71
N GLY A 80 7.17 14.09 -16.93
CA GLY A 80 5.79 13.79 -16.57
C GLY A 80 5.24 12.56 -17.30
N ILE A 81 5.52 12.45 -18.61
CA ILE A 81 5.14 11.26 -19.41
C ILE A 81 5.87 10.01 -18.89
N ALA A 82 7.18 10.11 -18.63
CA ALA A 82 7.97 8.98 -18.10
C ALA A 82 7.46 8.52 -16.73
N LEU A 83 7.15 9.46 -15.82
CA LEU A 83 6.55 9.16 -14.52
C LEU A 83 5.17 8.51 -14.66
N HIS A 84 4.34 9.00 -15.59
CA HIS A 84 3.05 8.41 -15.90
C HIS A 84 3.18 6.94 -16.35
N TYR A 85 4.09 6.67 -17.30
CA TYR A 85 4.33 5.31 -17.76
C TYR A 85 4.89 4.39 -16.67
N ALA A 86 5.80 4.89 -15.82
CA ALA A 86 6.28 4.12 -14.68
C ALA A 86 5.14 3.74 -13.74
N ARG A 87 4.25 4.68 -13.40
CA ARG A 87 3.07 4.44 -12.55
C ARG A 87 2.09 3.44 -13.19
N LEU A 88 1.86 3.56 -14.50
CA LEU A 88 1.00 2.66 -15.25
C LEU A 88 1.59 1.23 -15.28
N TYR A 89 2.87 1.10 -15.56
CA TYR A 89 3.58 -0.18 -15.56
C TYR A 89 3.52 -0.86 -14.19
N LEU A 90 3.77 -0.12 -13.11
CA LEU A 90 3.70 -0.65 -11.75
C LEU A 90 2.27 -1.12 -11.40
N SER A 91 1.26 -0.34 -11.78
CA SER A 91 -0.15 -0.72 -11.56
C SER A 91 -0.54 -1.97 -12.34
N MET A 92 -0.17 -2.05 -13.62
CA MET A 92 -0.41 -3.21 -14.47
C MET A 92 0.32 -4.44 -13.95
N SER A 93 1.57 -4.29 -13.49
CA SER A 93 2.36 -5.38 -12.89
C SER A 93 1.69 -5.94 -11.63
N LYS A 94 1.18 -5.07 -10.74
CA LYS A 94 0.41 -5.49 -9.55
C LYS A 94 -0.85 -6.25 -9.94
N GLN A 95 -1.65 -5.71 -10.87
CA GLN A 95 -2.89 -6.34 -11.31
C GLN A 95 -2.62 -7.69 -11.99
N ARG A 96 -1.58 -7.79 -12.83
CA ARG A 96 -1.17 -9.03 -13.47
C ARG A 96 -0.73 -10.07 -12.43
N LYS A 97 0.10 -9.69 -11.46
CA LYS A 97 0.52 -10.59 -10.36
C LYS A 97 -0.69 -11.15 -9.61
N LEU A 98 -1.68 -10.30 -9.27
CA LEU A 98 -2.91 -10.74 -8.63
C LEU A 98 -3.70 -11.71 -9.52
N SER A 99 -3.85 -11.40 -10.80
CA SER A 99 -4.58 -12.24 -11.75
C SER A 99 -3.91 -13.59 -11.98
N ASP A 100 -2.61 -13.61 -12.26
CA ASP A 100 -1.82 -14.84 -12.46
C ASP A 100 -1.89 -15.72 -11.22
N PHE A 101 -1.84 -15.08 -10.05
CA PHE A 101 -2.01 -15.76 -8.79
C PHE A 101 -3.41 -16.39 -8.64
N LEU A 102 -4.49 -15.64 -8.87
CA LEU A 102 -5.86 -16.15 -8.72
C LEU A 102 -6.11 -17.34 -9.66
N LEU A 103 -5.57 -17.28 -10.88
CA LEU A 103 -5.60 -18.40 -11.82
C LEU A 103 -4.84 -19.62 -11.27
N ALA A 104 -3.71 -19.44 -10.59
CA ALA A 104 -2.97 -20.53 -9.97
C ALA A 104 -3.78 -21.20 -8.84
N VAL A 105 -4.47 -20.41 -7.99
CA VAL A 105 -5.39 -20.96 -6.99
C VAL A 105 -6.49 -21.74 -7.68
N VAL A 106 -7.23 -21.13 -8.61
CA VAL A 106 -8.33 -21.79 -9.32
C VAL A 106 -7.88 -23.11 -9.94
N LYS A 107 -6.73 -23.13 -10.64
CA LYS A 107 -6.16 -24.36 -11.18
C LYS A 107 -5.88 -25.39 -10.09
N SER A 108 -5.27 -25.00 -8.98
CA SER A 108 -5.04 -25.91 -7.85
C SER A 108 -6.33 -26.43 -7.21
N ILE A 109 -7.43 -25.69 -7.23
CA ILE A 109 -8.74 -26.16 -6.72
C ILE A 109 -9.28 -27.26 -7.64
N PHE A 110 -9.18 -27.07 -8.96
CA PHE A 110 -9.83 -27.94 -9.95
C PHE A 110 -8.97 -29.10 -10.48
N GLN A 111 -7.64 -29.01 -10.41
CA GLN A 111 -6.74 -30.05 -10.93
C GLN A 111 -6.58 -31.24 -9.99
N ASP A 112 -6.81 -31.04 -8.70
CA ASP A 112 -6.63 -32.05 -7.69
C ASP A 112 -7.98 -32.46 -7.09
N MET A 113 -8.25 -33.75 -6.89
CA MET A 113 -9.28 -34.23 -5.96
C MET A 113 -8.87 -33.85 -4.53
N MET A 114 -9.00 -32.57 -4.17
CA MET A 114 -8.61 -32.06 -2.86
C MET A 114 -9.76 -32.24 -1.87
N SER A 115 -9.41 -32.64 -0.63
CA SER A 115 -10.34 -32.52 0.48
C SER A 115 -10.65 -31.04 0.75
N MET A 116 -11.80 -30.78 1.39
CA MET A 116 -12.21 -29.43 1.77
C MET A 116 -11.17 -28.73 2.67
N ASP A 117 -10.49 -29.48 3.53
CA ASP A 117 -9.48 -28.95 4.45
C ASP A 117 -8.22 -28.48 3.71
N THR A 118 -7.76 -29.24 2.70
CA THR A 118 -6.61 -28.82 1.86
C THR A 118 -6.94 -27.57 1.05
N LEU A 119 -8.17 -27.48 0.54
CA LEU A 119 -8.65 -26.31 -0.18
C LEU A 119 -8.68 -25.06 0.72
N VAL A 120 -9.29 -25.16 1.90
CA VAL A 120 -9.37 -24.07 2.88
C VAL A 120 -7.98 -23.61 3.30
N THR A 121 -7.06 -24.54 3.56
CA THR A 121 -5.67 -24.23 3.93
C THR A 121 -4.95 -23.45 2.82
N LYS A 122 -5.11 -23.84 1.55
CA LYS A 122 -4.51 -23.12 0.41
C LYS A 122 -5.07 -21.70 0.26
N ILE A 123 -6.40 -21.53 0.39
CA ILE A 123 -7.05 -20.22 0.31
C ILE A 123 -6.59 -19.29 1.44
N MET A 124 -6.53 -19.79 2.68
CA MET A 124 -6.11 -18.97 3.83
C MET A 124 -4.64 -18.55 3.77
N ASN A 125 -3.73 -19.50 3.49
CA ASN A 125 -2.30 -19.21 3.29
C ASN A 125 -2.11 -18.11 2.26
N PHE A 126 -2.90 -18.16 1.18
CA PHE A 126 -2.84 -17.15 0.16
C PHE A 126 -3.36 -15.79 0.64
N ALA A 127 -4.58 -15.74 1.16
CA ALA A 127 -5.20 -14.48 1.59
C ALA A 127 -4.30 -13.72 2.56
N GLN A 128 -3.64 -14.45 3.46
CA GLN A 128 -2.65 -13.93 4.40
C GLN A 128 -1.44 -13.29 3.68
N ARG A 129 -0.79 -14.02 2.75
CA ARG A 129 0.38 -13.53 2.02
C ARG A 129 0.06 -12.34 1.11
N LEU A 130 -1.15 -12.28 0.54
CA LEU A 130 -1.53 -11.21 -0.38
C LEU A 130 -1.59 -9.84 0.31
N VAL A 131 -2.06 -9.82 1.56
CA VAL A 131 -2.23 -8.60 2.35
C VAL A 131 -1.12 -8.42 3.38
N ASP A 132 -0.07 -9.25 3.32
CA ASP A 132 1.04 -9.26 4.27
C ASP A 132 0.58 -9.33 5.74
N ALA A 133 -0.41 -10.18 6.01
CA ALA A 133 -0.95 -10.37 7.35
C ALA A 133 -0.09 -11.35 8.17
N ASP A 134 0.09 -11.06 9.45
CA ASP A 134 0.80 -11.96 10.37
C ASP A 134 0.05 -13.28 10.59
N ARG A 135 -1.30 -13.24 10.56
CA ARG A 135 -2.19 -14.38 10.80
C ARG A 135 -3.48 -14.26 10.01
N ALA A 136 -4.04 -15.41 9.62
CA ALA A 136 -5.38 -15.51 9.05
C ALA A 136 -6.18 -16.64 9.71
N SER A 137 -7.51 -16.49 9.76
CA SER A 137 -8.43 -17.51 10.26
C SER A 137 -9.73 -17.49 9.47
N LEU A 138 -10.25 -18.67 9.15
CA LEU A 138 -11.53 -18.84 8.46
C LEU A 138 -12.51 -19.56 9.39
N PHE A 139 -13.65 -18.90 9.64
CA PHE A 139 -14.76 -19.49 10.39
C PHE A 139 -15.86 -19.89 9.42
N LEU A 140 -16.26 -21.16 9.47
CA LEU A 140 -17.37 -21.73 8.71
C LEU A 140 -18.67 -21.59 9.50
N LEU A 141 -19.77 -21.30 8.81
CA LEU A 141 -21.09 -21.12 9.41
C LEU A 141 -21.88 -22.44 9.42
N ASP A 142 -22.20 -22.95 10.61
CA ASP A 142 -23.23 -23.96 10.81
C ASP A 142 -24.60 -23.28 10.91
N THR A 143 -25.35 -23.32 9.81
CA THR A 143 -26.67 -22.67 9.71
C THR A 143 -27.74 -23.32 10.57
N LYS A 144 -27.59 -24.61 10.92
CA LYS A 144 -28.55 -25.36 11.73
C LYS A 144 -28.44 -24.96 13.20
N ASN A 145 -27.21 -24.91 13.70
CA ASN A 145 -26.92 -24.59 15.09
C ASN A 145 -26.70 -23.08 15.34
N LYS A 146 -26.59 -22.27 14.28
CA LYS A 146 -26.27 -20.83 14.35
C LYS A 146 -24.93 -20.58 15.05
N GLU A 147 -23.93 -21.35 14.66
CA GLU A 147 -22.58 -21.31 15.21
C GLU A 147 -21.53 -21.12 14.12
N LEU A 148 -20.45 -20.46 14.49
CA LEU A 148 -19.22 -20.36 13.71
C LEU A 148 -18.22 -21.37 14.25
N TYR A 149 -17.56 -22.10 13.35
CA TYR A 149 -16.53 -23.05 13.71
C TYR A 149 -15.29 -22.95 12.80
N ALA A 150 -14.10 -23.14 13.35
CA ALA A 150 -12.85 -23.19 12.60
C ALA A 150 -12.14 -24.53 12.84
N ARG A 151 -11.84 -25.26 11.75
CA ARG A 151 -11.09 -26.52 11.78
C ARG A 151 -9.59 -26.33 11.61
N ILE A 152 -9.19 -25.27 10.91
CA ILE A 152 -7.79 -24.89 10.71
C ILE A 152 -7.64 -23.50 11.31
N PHE A 153 -6.79 -23.37 12.33
CA PHE A 153 -6.58 -22.13 13.07
C PHE A 153 -5.10 -21.74 13.03
N ASP A 154 -4.83 -20.43 12.92
CA ASP A 154 -3.50 -19.81 13.05
C ASP A 154 -2.43 -20.36 12.09
N ILE A 155 -2.57 -20.06 10.79
CA ILE A 155 -1.44 -20.19 9.86
C ILE A 155 -0.43 -19.11 10.22
N ARG A 156 0.68 -19.49 10.85
CA ARG A 156 1.80 -18.59 11.09
C ARG A 156 2.56 -18.39 9.78
N GLY A 157 2.74 -17.13 9.40
CA GLY A 157 3.63 -16.80 8.28
C GLY A 157 5.04 -17.31 8.59
N ASN A 158 5.53 -18.25 7.77
CA ASN A 158 6.81 -18.97 7.87
C ASN A 158 6.79 -20.30 8.63
N GLU A 159 6.12 -21.30 8.07
CA GLU A 159 6.68 -22.65 8.11
C GLU A 159 7.27 -22.94 6.72
N SER A 160 8.59 -22.78 6.64
CA SER A 160 9.42 -23.37 5.60
C SER A 160 9.10 -24.85 5.50
N GLU A 161 9.01 -25.38 4.28
CA GLU A 161 8.81 -26.80 3.98
C GLU A 161 9.98 -27.71 4.44
N ASN A 162 10.78 -27.28 5.42
CA ASN A 162 12.02 -27.93 5.88
C ASN A 162 12.10 -27.96 7.41
N ASP A 163 11.17 -28.60 8.09
CA ASP A 163 11.43 -29.14 9.44
C ASP A 163 10.71 -30.47 9.64
N SER A 164 11.34 -31.50 9.08
CA SER A 164 11.33 -32.80 9.72
C SER A 164 11.98 -32.66 11.10
N ASP A 165 11.18 -32.86 12.15
CA ASP A 165 11.60 -33.23 13.51
C ASP A 165 11.77 -32.10 14.57
N SER A 166 10.65 -31.52 15.04
CA SER A 166 10.52 -31.14 16.46
C SER A 166 9.08 -30.80 16.90
N GLY A 167 8.43 -31.76 17.55
CA GLY A 167 7.89 -31.51 18.90
C GLY A 167 6.72 -30.55 19.18
N SER A 168 5.88 -30.11 18.24
CA SER A 168 4.62 -29.40 18.60
C SER A 168 3.45 -29.70 17.65
N ARG A 169 2.96 -30.94 17.67
CA ARG A 169 1.73 -31.38 16.98
C ARG A 169 0.46 -31.24 17.85
N THR A 170 0.37 -30.24 18.73
CA THR A 170 -0.68 -30.21 19.78
C THR A 170 -1.83 -29.22 19.58
N HIS A 171 -1.99 -28.59 18.41
CA HIS A 171 -3.15 -27.74 18.13
C HIS A 171 -3.98 -28.11 16.88
N GLN A 172 -3.85 -29.34 16.35
CA GLN A 172 -4.61 -29.76 15.16
C GLN A 172 -6.03 -30.28 15.45
N ASP A 173 -6.42 -30.57 16.70
CA ASP A 173 -7.68 -31.29 16.99
C ASP A 173 -8.75 -30.53 17.79
N ARG A 174 -8.57 -29.23 18.12
CA ARG A 174 -9.60 -28.45 18.81
C ARG A 174 -10.31 -27.51 17.84
N GLU A 175 -11.42 -27.97 17.30
CA GLU A 175 -12.40 -27.13 16.62
C GLU A 175 -12.80 -25.97 17.55
N ILE A 176 -12.47 -24.74 17.15
CA ILE A 176 -12.95 -23.54 17.86
C ILE A 176 -14.37 -23.31 17.40
N ARG A 177 -15.32 -23.24 18.33
CA ARG A 177 -16.76 -23.12 18.04
C ARG A 177 -17.44 -22.12 18.97
N PHE A 178 -18.24 -21.22 18.40
CA PHE A 178 -18.99 -20.22 19.16
C PHE A 178 -20.23 -19.73 18.40
N SER A 179 -21.20 -19.18 19.13
CA SER A 179 -22.44 -18.62 18.53
C SER A 179 -22.15 -17.46 17.57
N VAL A 180 -22.93 -17.37 16.48
CA VAL A 180 -22.93 -16.25 15.52
C VAL A 180 -23.19 -14.90 16.21
N GLY A 181 -23.75 -14.86 17.42
CA GLY A 181 -23.94 -13.60 18.16
C GLY A 181 -22.69 -13.07 18.88
N LYS A 182 -21.56 -13.80 18.87
CA LYS A 182 -20.41 -13.54 19.74
C LYS A 182 -19.18 -13.10 18.95
N GLY A 183 -18.55 -12.02 19.43
CA GLY A 183 -17.28 -11.50 18.92
C GLY A 183 -17.36 -10.90 17.51
N ILE A 184 -16.22 -10.42 17.02
CA ILE A 184 -16.06 -9.72 15.74
C ILE A 184 -16.55 -10.59 14.56
N ALA A 185 -16.12 -11.86 14.51
CA ALA A 185 -16.52 -12.79 13.47
C ALA A 185 -18.04 -13.07 13.48
N GLY A 186 -18.66 -13.14 14.67
CA GLY A 186 -20.10 -13.28 14.81
C GLY A 186 -20.87 -12.07 14.28
N GLN A 187 -20.41 -10.86 14.62
CA GLN A 187 -21.02 -9.63 14.12
C GLN A 187 -21.01 -9.57 12.59
N VAL A 188 -19.87 -9.83 11.95
CA VAL A 188 -19.75 -9.88 10.49
C VAL A 188 -20.63 -10.98 9.90
N ALA A 189 -20.69 -12.16 10.53
CA ALA A 189 -21.55 -13.26 10.06
C ALA A 189 -23.06 -12.93 10.15
N ARG A 190 -23.47 -12.04 11.07
CA ARG A 190 -24.87 -11.61 11.20
C ARG A 190 -25.23 -10.48 10.24
N THR A 191 -24.35 -9.51 10.04
CA THR A 191 -24.63 -8.32 9.20
C THR A 191 -24.31 -8.55 7.73
N GLY A 192 -23.33 -9.39 7.43
CA GLY A 192 -22.76 -9.52 6.09
C GLY A 192 -21.90 -8.32 5.66
N GLU A 193 -21.64 -7.38 6.58
CA GLU A 193 -20.86 -6.18 6.33
C GLU A 193 -19.41 -6.36 6.77
N ILE A 194 -18.48 -5.83 5.98
CA ILE A 194 -17.05 -5.85 6.30
C ILE A 194 -16.80 -4.95 7.52
N LEU A 195 -16.08 -5.48 8.52
CA LEU A 195 -15.64 -4.73 9.69
C LEU A 195 -14.11 -4.66 9.70
N ASN A 196 -13.56 -3.45 9.69
CA ASN A 196 -12.12 -3.18 9.82
C ASN A 196 -11.89 -2.42 11.13
N ILE A 197 -11.14 -3.03 12.04
CA ILE A 197 -10.81 -2.46 13.35
C ILE A 197 -9.33 -2.07 13.32
N SER A 198 -9.05 -0.77 13.35
CA SER A 198 -7.68 -0.25 13.29
C SER A 198 -6.89 -0.49 14.58
N ASP A 199 -7.58 -0.59 15.73
CA ASP A 199 -6.98 -0.94 17.02
C ASP A 199 -7.94 -1.85 17.80
N ALA A 200 -7.57 -3.12 17.93
CA ALA A 200 -8.41 -4.15 18.54
C ALA A 200 -8.48 -4.12 20.07
N TYR A 201 -7.64 -3.32 20.75
CA TYR A 201 -7.66 -3.18 22.21
C TYR A 201 -8.46 -1.97 22.70
N SER A 202 -8.85 -1.08 21.79
CA SER A 202 -9.61 0.14 22.08
C SER A 202 -11.13 -0.01 21.92
N ASP A 203 -11.61 -1.23 21.68
CA ASP A 203 -13.02 -1.59 21.42
C ASP A 203 -13.59 -2.54 22.51
#